data_AF-A0A3M8EC90-F1
#
_entry.id   AF-A0A3M8EC90-F1
#
_cell.length_a   1.000
_cell.length_b   1.000
_cell.length_c   1.000
_cell.angle_alpha   90.00
_cell.angle_beta   90.00
_cell.angle_gamma   90.00
#
_symmetry.space_group_name_H-M   'P 1'
#
loop_
_entity.id
_entity.type
_entity.pdbx_description
1 polymer ?
#
loop_
_entity_poly.entity_id
_entity_poly.type
_entity_poly.pdbx_seq_one_letter_code
_entity_poly.pdbx_strand_id
1 'polypeptide(L)'
;MEERLGKLLERPPVYTKENGEDTELDKLKKGIAKHRDYIFTFLSNPEVPPTNNNSEKALRPAKTKLKVSGCFRSEEGAENYATVVHKVCR
;
A
#
# COMPACT_ATOMS: atom_id res chain seq x y z
N MET A 1 17.09 1.33 -12.99
CA MET A 1 16.51 1.53 -11.65
C MET A 1 16.21 0.21 -10.96
N GLU A 2 15.58 -0.72 -11.67
CA GLU A 2 15.34 -2.10 -11.22
C GLU A 2 16.57 -2.87 -10.71
N GLU A 3 17.71 -2.75 -11.40
CA GLU A 3 18.97 -3.37 -10.97
C GLU A 3 19.47 -2.78 -9.63
N ARG A 4 19.31 -1.47 -9.44
CA ARG A 4 19.65 -0.81 -8.17
C ARG A 4 18.74 -1.27 -7.04
N LEU A 5 17.46 -1.49 -7.31
CA LEU A 5 16.53 -2.04 -6.31
C LEU A 5 16.93 -3.46 -5.90
N GLY A 6 17.33 -4.31 -6.86
CA GLY A 6 17.85 -5.65 -6.57
C GLY A 6 19.02 -5.62 -5.59
N LYS A 7 20.05 -4.82 -5.90
CA LYS A 7 21.23 -4.63 -5.03
C LYS A 7 20.87 -4.14 -3.62
N LEU A 8 19.82 -3.33 -3.48
CA LEU A 8 19.36 -2.84 -2.17
C LEU A 8 18.61 -3.90 -1.36
N LEU A 9 17.86 -4.77 -2.02
CA LEU A 9 17.13 -5.86 -1.35
C LEU A 9 18.08 -6.96 -0.84
N GLU A 10 19.14 -7.24 -1.58
CA GLU A 10 20.18 -8.23 -1.23
C GLU A 10 21.07 -7.80 -0.05
N ARG A 11 21.19 -6.48 0.17
CA ARG A 11 22.06 -5.94 1.21
C ARG A 11 21.60 -6.38 2.60
N PRO A 12 22.45 -6.94 3.48
CA PRO A 12 22.03 -7.38 4.81
C PRO A 12 21.44 -6.21 5.62
N PRO A 13 20.42 -6.46 6.46
CA PRO A 13 19.82 -5.43 7.28
C PRO A 13 20.86 -4.83 8.24
N VAL A 14 20.86 -3.50 8.38
CA VAL A 14 21.82 -2.76 9.24
C VAL A 14 21.54 -2.99 10.72
N TYR A 15 20.30 -3.37 11.06
CA TYR A 15 19.87 -3.72 12.40
C TYR A 15 19.40 -5.17 12.37
N THR A 16 20.10 -6.06 13.07
CA THR A 16 19.69 -7.45 13.28
C THR A 16 19.22 -7.62 14.71
N LYS A 17 18.08 -8.29 14.93
CA LYS A 17 17.71 -8.73 16.28
C LYS A 17 18.59 -9.92 16.66
N GLU A 18 19.06 -9.92 17.90
CA GLU A 18 20.00 -10.89 18.49
C GLU A 18 19.44 -12.33 18.48
N ASN A 19 18.11 -12.45 18.37
CA ASN A 19 17.35 -13.70 18.48
C ASN A 19 17.12 -14.44 17.15
N GLY A 20 17.68 -13.98 16.03
CA GLY A 20 17.48 -14.62 14.72
C GLY A 20 16.09 -14.42 14.11
N GLU A 21 15.26 -13.54 14.67
CA GLU A 21 13.93 -13.23 14.17
C GLU A 21 13.96 -12.21 13.02
N ASP A 22 13.07 -12.40 12.03
CA ASP A 22 12.82 -11.46 10.94
C ASP A 22 12.59 -10.04 11.48
N THR A 23 13.40 -9.09 11.00
CA THR A 23 13.24 -7.68 11.38
C THR A 23 12.09 -7.04 10.59
N GLU A 24 11.61 -5.87 11.06
CA GLU A 24 10.64 -5.09 10.28
C GLU A 24 11.19 -4.71 8.89
N LEU A 25 12.51 -4.56 8.77
CA LEU A 25 13.18 -4.33 7.50
C LEU A 25 13.14 -5.57 6.59
N ASP A 26 13.28 -6.78 7.14
CA ASP A 26 13.17 -8.02 6.35
C ASP A 26 11.74 -8.25 5.82
N LYS A 27 10.73 -7.95 6.64
CA LYS A 27 9.33 -7.96 6.21
C LYS A 27 9.09 -6.94 5.10
N LEU A 28 9.62 -5.73 5.25
CA LEU A 28 9.53 -4.69 4.22
C LEU A 28 10.20 -5.13 2.92
N LYS A 29 11.41 -5.69 2.98
CA LYS A 29 12.11 -6.22 1.80
C LYS A 29 11.33 -7.32 1.10
N LYS A 30 10.77 -8.27 1.85
CA LYS A 30 9.90 -9.34 1.31
C LYS A 30 8.67 -8.75 0.61
N GLY A 31 8.04 -7.72 1.20
CA GLY A 31 6.91 -7.02 0.59
C GLY A 31 7.26 -6.28 -0.70
N ILE A 32 8.37 -5.54 -0.69
CA ILE A 32 8.89 -4.84 -1.88
C ILE A 32 9.23 -5.83 -2.99
N ALA A 33 9.89 -6.94 -2.66
CA ALA A 33 10.22 -8.00 -3.62
C ALA A 33 8.96 -8.61 -4.26
N LYS A 34 7.92 -8.88 -3.46
CA LYS A 34 6.65 -9.43 -3.94
C LYS A 34 5.92 -8.50 -4.92
N HIS A 35 6.04 -7.19 -4.73
CA HIS A 35 5.35 -6.19 -5.56
C HIS A 35 6.27 -5.47 -6.54
N ARG A 36 7.47 -6.00 -6.80
CA ARG A 36 8.53 -5.39 -7.63
C ARG A 36 8.01 -4.92 -8.98
N ASP A 37 7.17 -5.71 -9.63
CA ASP A 37 6.65 -5.44 -10.97
C ASP A 37 5.73 -4.22 -11.02
N TYR A 38 5.11 -3.86 -9.89
CA TYR A 38 4.16 -2.74 -9.81
C TYR A 38 4.82 -1.42 -9.36
N ILE A 39 6.01 -1.47 -8.76
CA ILE A 39 6.68 -0.29 -8.17
C ILE A 39 7.03 0.74 -9.25
N PHE A 40 7.49 0.28 -10.41
CA PHE A 40 7.98 1.15 -11.48
C PHE A 40 6.99 1.32 -12.64
N THR A 41 5.72 0.96 -12.44
CA THR A 41 4.68 1.05 -13.49
C THR A 41 4.60 2.44 -14.13
N PHE A 42 4.81 3.51 -13.35
CA PHE A 42 4.81 4.90 -13.82
C PHE A 42 5.92 5.23 -14.83
N LEU A 43 6.99 4.41 -14.91
CA LEU A 43 8.05 4.57 -15.92
C LEU A 43 7.62 4.03 -17.28
N SER A 44 6.77 3.00 -17.29
CA SER A 44 6.31 2.32 -18.51
C SER A 44 4.94 2.82 -18.98
N ASN A 45 4.10 3.26 -18.05
CA ASN A 45 2.77 3.80 -18.33
C ASN A 45 2.66 5.27 -17.85
N PRO A 46 2.62 6.26 -18.76
CA PRO A 46 2.45 7.67 -18.43
C PRO A 46 1.14 8.01 -17.72
N GLU A 47 0.11 7.18 -17.84
CA GLU A 47 -1.18 7.38 -17.15
C GLU A 47 -1.08 7.13 -15.64
N VAL A 48 -0.05 6.39 -15.20
CA VAL A 48 0.19 6.11 -13.78
C VAL A 48 1.07 7.22 -13.20
N PRO A 49 0.56 8.05 -12.29
CA PRO A 49 1.37 9.10 -11.69
C PRO A 49 2.46 8.50 -10.78
N PRO A 50 3.61 9.17 -10.63
CA PRO A 50 4.69 8.71 -9.75
C PRO A 50 4.35 8.89 -8.25
N THR A 51 3.19 9.46 -7.93
CA THR A 51 2.73 9.73 -6.56
C THR A 51 1.54 8.85 -6.20
N ASN A 52 1.45 8.39 -4.96
CA ASN A 52 0.32 7.63 -4.42
C ASN A 52 -0.87 8.51 -3.98
N ASN A 53 -0.83 9.83 -4.20
CA ASN A 53 -1.82 10.79 -3.72
C ASN A 53 -3.27 10.42 -4.08
N ASN A 54 -3.50 9.96 -5.31
CA ASN A 54 -4.82 9.56 -5.77
C ASN A 54 -5.32 8.32 -5.02
N SER A 55 -4.45 7.33 -4.83
CA SER A 55 -4.76 6.12 -4.07
C SER A 55 -5.07 6.43 -2.60
N GLU A 56 -4.28 7.29 -1.96
CA GLU A 56 -4.53 7.71 -0.58
C GLU A 56 -5.84 8.48 -0.46
N LYS A 57 -6.12 9.39 -1.40
CA LYS A 57 -7.36 10.18 -1.43
C LYS A 57 -8.57 9.26 -1.55
N ALA A 58 -8.51 8.23 -2.40
CA ALA A 58 -9.59 7.26 -2.57
C ALA A 58 -9.81 6.38 -1.33
N LEU A 59 -8.75 6.04 -0.59
CA LEU A 59 -8.85 5.18 0.61
C LEU A 59 -9.24 5.94 1.89
N ARG A 60 -8.92 7.24 1.96
CA ARG A 60 -9.12 8.08 3.15
C ARG A 60 -10.57 8.07 3.68
N PRO A 61 -11.64 8.14 2.87
CA PRO A 61 -13.01 8.11 3.36
C PRO A 61 -13.32 6.83 4.13
N ALA A 62 -12.91 5.67 3.62
CA ALA A 62 -13.15 4.38 4.27
C ALA A 62 -12.49 4.33 5.66
N LYS A 63 -11.24 4.81 5.77
CA LYS A 63 -10.54 4.87 7.05
C LYS A 63 -11.18 5.87 8.02
N THR A 64 -11.58 7.04 7.53
CA THR A 64 -12.29 8.06 8.33
C THR A 64 -13.62 7.53 8.84
N LYS A 65 -14.40 6.83 8.01
CA LYS A 65 -15.66 6.20 8.43
C LYS A 65 -15.44 5.18 9.54
N LEU A 66 -14.44 4.31 9.39
CA LEU A 66 -14.11 3.34 10.45
C LEU A 66 -13.70 4.02 11.75
N LYS A 67 -12.94 5.13 11.67
CA LYS A 67 -12.51 5.89 12.84
C LYS A 67 -13.66 6.61 13.55
N VAL A 68 -14.58 7.23 12.79
CA VAL A 68 -15.64 8.09 13.35
C VAL A 68 -16.89 7.28 13.70
N SER A 69 -17.27 6.31 12.87
CA SER A 69 -18.55 5.60 12.98
C SER A 69 -18.40 4.09 13.24
N GLY A 70 -17.17 3.56 13.28
CA GLY A 70 -16.93 2.14 13.52
C GLY A 70 -17.35 1.23 12.35
N CYS A 71 -17.61 -0.05 12.64
CA CYS A 71 -18.01 -1.06 11.66
C CYS A 71 -19.47 -0.88 11.20
N PHE A 72 -19.83 -1.51 10.07
CA PHE A 72 -21.23 -1.54 9.62
C PHE A 72 -22.03 -2.57 10.40
N ARG A 73 -23.33 -2.31 10.59
CA ARG A 73 -24.27 -3.25 11.23
C ARG A 73 -24.92 -4.22 10.26
N SER A 74 -24.87 -3.92 8.97
CA SER A 74 -25.38 -4.77 7.87
C SER A 74 -24.49 -4.62 6.64
N GLU A 75 -24.51 -5.62 5.78
CA GLU A 75 -23.81 -5.63 4.50
C GLU A 75 -24.38 -4.59 3.54
N GLU A 76 -25.70 -4.46 3.47
CA GLU A 76 -26.40 -3.42 2.69
C GLU A 76 -25.92 -2.00 3.03
N GLY A 77 -25.70 -1.71 4.31
CA GLY A 77 -25.16 -0.41 4.74
C GLY A 77 -23.72 -0.18 4.27
N ALA A 78 -22.92 -1.24 4.15
CA ALA A 78 -21.56 -1.17 3.63
C ALA A 78 -21.55 -0.93 2.11
N GLU A 79 -22.42 -1.61 1.37
CA GLU A 79 -22.57 -1.45 -0.08
C GLU A 79 -23.09 -0.05 -0.45
N ASN A 80 -24.09 0.44 0.27
CA ASN A 80 -24.60 1.80 0.10
C ASN A 80 -23.50 2.84 0.34
N TYR A 81 -22.70 2.66 1.39
CA TYR A 81 -21.56 3.53 1.66
C TYR A 81 -20.49 3.45 0.56
N ALA A 82 -20.15 2.24 0.09
CA ALA A 82 -19.19 2.04 -0.99
C ALA A 82 -19.62 2.74 -2.29
N THR A 83 -20.91 2.68 -2.60
CA THR A 83 -21.50 3.37 -3.76
C THR A 83 -21.35 4.89 -3.66
N VAL A 84 -21.60 5.45 -2.48
CA VAL A 84 -21.43 6.90 -2.24
C VAL A 84 -19.96 7.30 -2.34
N VAL A 85 -19.06 6.56 -1.67
CA VAL A 85 -17.62 6.88 -1.68
C VAL A 85 -17.02 6.75 -3.08
N HIS A 86 -17.42 5.75 -3.86
CA HIS A 86 -16.96 5.58 -5.24
C HIS A 86 -17.29 6.80 -6.10
N LYS A 87 -18.50 7.37 -5.96
CA LYS A 87 -18.90 8.57 -6.69
C LYS A 87 -18.13 9.82 -6.28
N VAL A 88 -17.71 9.91 -5.01
CA VAL A 88 -16.98 11.07 -4.46
C VAL A 88 -15.47 11.00 -4.73
N CYS A 89 -14.92 9.79 -4.93
CA CYS A 89 -13.49 9.57 -5.15
C CYS A 89 -13.07 9.45 -6.62
N ARG A 90 -14.02 9.44 -7.57
CA ARG A 90 -13.74 9.70 -8.99
C ARG A 90 -13.32 11.16 -9.19
#